data_AF-A0A9P6JWN9-F1
#
_entry.id   AF-A0A9P6JWN9-F1
#
_cell.length_a   1.000
_cell.length_b   1.000
_cell.length_c   1.000
_cell.angle_alpha   90.00
_cell.angle_beta   90.00
_cell.angle_gamma   90.00
#
_symmetry.space_group_name_H-M   'P 1'
#
loop_
_entity.id
_entity.type
_entity.pdbx_description
1 polymer ?
#
loop_
_entity_poly.entity_id
_entity_poly.type
_entity_poly.pdbx_seq_one_letter_code
_entity_poly.pdbx_strand_id
1 'polypeptide(L)'
;MSRPPINPDKSAAGIAVDPITLERVIPESRRADGSVRKQLKIRPGFTPQEDVRRFRGTKQAQMDANSLPKGHIIGWAPPPTS
;
A
#
# COMPACT_ATOMS: atom_id res chain seq x y z
N MET A 1 -8.72 -1.59 20.47
CA MET A 1 -8.39 -0.89 19.22
C MET A 1 -6.92 -1.15 18.90
N SER A 2 -6.62 -1.85 17.81
CA SER A 2 -5.23 -2.04 17.35
C SER A 2 -4.60 -0.70 17.02
N ARG A 3 -3.33 -0.49 17.38
CA ARG A 3 -2.59 0.72 17.02
C ARG A 3 -2.50 0.81 15.48
N PRO A 4 -2.68 1.99 14.87
CA PRO A 4 -2.44 2.15 13.44
C PRO A 4 -0.98 1.80 13.10
N PRO A 5 -0.73 1.24 11.90
CA PRO A 5 0.61 0.82 11.51
C PRO A 5 1.56 2.02 11.51
N ILE A 6 2.77 1.83 12.08
CA ILE A 6 3.83 2.86 12.15
C ILE A 6 4.22 3.33 10.74
N ASN A 7 4.17 2.43 9.77
CA ASN A 7 4.39 2.71 8.35
C ASN A 7 3.11 2.33 7.59
N PRO A 8 2.23 3.29 7.26
CA PRO A 8 1.08 3.00 6.43
C PRO A 8 1.55 2.60 5.02
N ASP A 9 0.83 1.67 4.41
CA ASP A 9 1.06 1.30 3.02
C ASP A 9 0.85 2.53 2.11
N LYS A 10 1.80 2.73 1.20
CA LYS A 10 1.80 3.85 0.25
C LYS A 10 1.58 3.33 -1.16
N SER A 11 0.81 4.07 -1.95
CA SER A 11 0.73 3.82 -3.40
C SER A 11 2.06 4.13 -4.09
N ALA A 12 2.17 3.80 -5.39
CA ALA A 12 3.37 4.11 -6.16
C ALA A 12 3.62 5.63 -6.23
N ALA A 13 2.55 6.42 -6.20
CA ALA A 13 2.57 7.88 -6.10
C ALA A 13 2.92 8.40 -4.69
N GLY A 14 3.18 7.52 -3.71
CA GLY A 14 3.45 7.91 -2.33
C GLY A 14 2.22 8.34 -1.53
N ILE A 15 1.01 7.97 -2.00
CA ILE A 15 -0.26 8.33 -1.35
C ILE A 15 -0.54 7.34 -0.23
N ALA A 16 -0.83 7.86 0.97
CA ALA A 16 -1.32 7.09 2.11
C ALA A 16 -2.75 7.51 2.47
N VAL A 17 -3.45 6.64 3.20
CA VAL A 17 -4.72 7.00 3.86
C VAL A 17 -4.41 7.38 5.30
N ASP A 18 -4.87 8.55 5.71
CA ASP A 18 -4.74 9.00 7.09
C ASP A 18 -5.66 8.16 8.01
N PRO A 19 -5.13 7.51 9.07
CA PRO A 19 -5.93 6.65 9.94
C PRO A 19 -6.99 7.38 10.75
N ILE A 20 -6.88 8.70 10.94
CA ILE A 20 -7.83 9.49 11.74
C ILE A 20 -8.89 10.10 10.85
N THR A 21 -8.48 10.79 9.78
CA THR A 21 -9.39 11.53 8.90
C THR A 21 -9.95 10.68 7.76
N LEU A 22 -9.34 9.52 7.49
CA LEU A 22 -9.62 8.65 6.35
C LEU A 22 -9.43 9.35 4.98
N GLU A 23 -8.76 10.50 4.97
CA GLU A 23 -8.44 11.24 3.75
C GLU A 23 -7.20 10.64 3.04
N ARG A 24 -7.15 10.80 1.73
CA ARG A 24 -5.96 10.46 0.93
C ARG A 24 -4.97 11.62 0.96
N VAL A 25 -3.76 11.35 1.44
CA VAL A 25 -2.74 12.37 1.67
C VAL A 25 -1.36 11.87 1.27
N ILE A 26 -0.51 12.79 0.82
CA ILE A 26 0.94 12.54 0.74
C ILE A 26 1.51 12.95 2.10
N PRO A 27 2.07 12.00 2.88
CA PRO A 27 2.53 12.29 4.24
C PRO A 27 3.73 13.24 4.24
N GLU A 28 3.97 13.86 5.39
CA GLU A 28 5.17 14.65 5.61
C GLU A 28 6.44 13.83 5.39
N SER A 29 7.50 14.50 4.93
CA SER A 29 8.80 13.87 4.72
C SER A 29 9.94 14.80 5.10
N ARG A 30 11.03 14.23 5.58
CA ARG A 30 12.22 14.97 6.00
C ARG A 30 13.11 15.25 4.79
N ARG A 31 13.53 16.50 4.63
CA ARG A 31 14.56 16.91 3.66
C ARG A 31 15.95 16.52 4.17
N ALA A 32 16.92 16.51 3.27
CA ALA A 32 18.31 16.19 3.60
C ALA A 32 18.93 17.18 4.61
N ASP A 33 18.51 18.44 4.58
CA ASP A 33 18.89 19.49 5.54
C ASP A 33 18.20 19.36 6.91
N GLY A 34 17.33 18.36 7.09
CA GLY A 34 16.60 18.11 8.33
C GLY A 34 15.25 18.81 8.45
N SER A 35 14.92 19.75 7.56
CA SER A 35 13.62 20.43 7.55
C SER A 35 12.48 19.49 7.09
N VAL A 36 11.23 19.78 7.46
CA VAL A 36 10.07 18.94 7.13
C VAL A 36 9.29 19.50 5.93
N ARG A 37 8.90 18.63 5.01
CA ARG A 37 7.96 18.92 3.92
C ARG A 37 6.54 18.75 4.45
N LYS A 38 5.70 19.76 4.26
CA LYS A 38 4.29 19.71 4.67
C LYS A 38 3.54 18.58 3.96
N GLN A 39 2.55 18.04 4.65
CA GLN A 39 1.57 17.12 4.08
C GLN A 39 0.76 17.78 2.95
N LEU A 40 0.40 16.99 1.93
CA LEU A 40 -0.44 17.43 0.81
C LEU A 40 -1.74 16.61 0.78
N LYS A 41 -2.88 17.30 0.79
CA LYS A 41 -4.19 16.68 0.61
C LYS A 41 -4.47 16.42 -0.87
N ILE A 42 -5.09 15.28 -1.16
CA ILE A 42 -5.44 14.89 -2.52
C ILE A 42 -6.93 15.13 -2.74
N ARG A 43 -7.27 15.68 -3.90
CA ARG A 43 -8.66 15.93 -4.26
C ARG A 43 -9.44 14.60 -4.30
N PRO A 44 -10.66 14.53 -3.71
CA PRO A 44 -11.49 13.34 -3.82
C PRO A 44 -11.71 12.94 -5.29
N GLY A 45 -11.53 11.66 -5.59
CA GLY A 45 -11.65 11.10 -6.95
C GLY A 45 -10.42 11.26 -7.85
N PHE A 46 -9.39 12.03 -7.45
CA PHE A 46 -8.16 12.13 -8.24
C PHE A 46 -7.27 10.89 -8.05
N THR A 47 -6.91 10.23 -9.14
CA THR A 47 -5.94 9.12 -9.16
C THR A 47 -4.83 9.43 -10.14
N PRO A 48 -3.56 9.46 -9.71
CA PRO A 48 -2.45 9.74 -10.60
C PRO A 48 -2.18 8.55 -11.54
N GLN A 49 -1.50 8.79 -12.66
CA GLN A 49 -1.37 7.83 -13.76
C GLN A 49 -0.65 6.54 -13.36
N GLU A 50 0.32 6.65 -12.48
CA GLU A 50 1.08 5.52 -11.91
C GLU A 50 0.21 4.58 -11.06
N ASP A 51 -0.87 5.11 -10.48
CA ASP A 51 -1.84 4.34 -9.69
C ASP A 51 -3.04 3.87 -10.54
N VAL A 52 -3.17 4.34 -11.79
CA VAL A 52 -4.23 3.88 -12.70
C VAL A 52 -3.96 2.42 -13.09
N ARG A 53 -4.85 1.53 -12.67
CA ARG A 53 -4.78 0.11 -13.01
C ARG A 53 -4.92 -0.08 -14.51
N ARG A 54 -3.91 -0.70 -15.13
CA ARG A 54 -4.02 -1.19 -16.51
C ARG A 54 -5.06 -2.30 -16.60
N PHE A 55 -5.69 -2.42 -17.77
CA PHE A 55 -6.63 -3.51 -18.02
C PHE A 55 -5.97 -4.87 -17.78
N ARG A 56 -6.60 -5.70 -16.96
CA ARG A 56 -6.23 -7.10 -16.71
C ARG A 56 -7.36 -7.96 -17.24
N GLY A 57 -7.08 -8.78 -18.25
CA GLY A 57 -8.05 -9.76 -18.75
C GLY A 57 -8.41 -10.77 -17.66
N THR A 58 -9.57 -11.44 -17.81
CA THR A 58 -10.10 -12.39 -16.81
C THR A 58 -9.10 -13.47 -16.40
N LYS A 59 -8.41 -14.07 -17.38
CA LYS A 59 -7.36 -15.07 -17.14
C LYS A 59 -6.21 -14.52 -16.29
N GLN A 60 -5.75 -13.30 -16.58
CA GLN A 60 -4.65 -12.68 -15.83
C GLN A 60 -5.08 -12.35 -14.40
N ALA A 61 -6.28 -11.81 -14.21
CA ALA A 61 -6.81 -11.52 -12.88
C ALA A 61 -6.96 -12.81 -12.04
N GLN A 62 -7.39 -13.92 -12.66
CA GLN A 62 -7.48 -15.22 -12.00
C GLN A 62 -6.09 -15.76 -11.62
N MET A 63 -5.09 -15.60 -12.49
CA MET A 63 -3.70 -15.99 -12.17
C MET A 63 -3.14 -15.18 -11.00
N ASP A 64 -3.35 -13.86 -10.99
CA ASP A 64 -2.88 -12.98 -9.91
C ASP A 64 -3.54 -13.36 -8.57
N ALA A 65 -4.84 -13.68 -8.57
CA ALA A 65 -5.57 -14.11 -7.38
C ALA A 65 -5.10 -15.48 -6.85
N ASN A 66 -4.72 -16.39 -7.73
CA ASN A 66 -4.22 -17.73 -7.38
C ASN A 66 -2.73 -17.73 -7.04
N SER A 67 -2.02 -16.62 -7.24
CA SER A 67 -0.58 -16.55 -7.00
C SER A 67 -0.27 -16.73 -5.51
N LEU A 68 0.57 -17.70 -5.20
CA LEU A 68 0.95 -17.99 -3.82
C LEU A 68 2.01 -16.97 -3.35
N PRO A 69 2.04 -16.64 -2.05
CA PRO A 69 3.01 -15.69 -1.52
C PRO A 69 4.44 -16.17 -1.77
N LYS A 70 5.35 -15.21 -1.95
CA LYS A 70 6.76 -15.51 -2.20
C LYS A 70 7.33 -16.32 -1.03
N GLY A 71 7.94 -17.47 -1.34
CA GLY A 71 8.48 -18.39 -0.33
C GLY A 71 7.49 -19.49 0.10
N HIS A 72 6.27 -19.52 -0.46
CA HIS A 72 5.35 -20.63 -0.26
C HIS A 72 5.85 -21.89 -0.98
N ILE A 73 6.07 -22.96 -0.21
CA ILE A 73 6.41 -24.29 -0.73
C ILE A 73 5.13 -25.13 -0.69
N ILE A 74 4.70 -25.61 -1.86
CA ILE A 74 3.51 -26.45 -1.97
C ILE A 74 3.70 -27.70 -1.11
N GLY A 75 2.82 -27.90 -0.12
CA GLY A 75 2.87 -29.04 0.81
C GLY A 75 3.70 -28.82 2.09
N TRP A 76 4.31 -27.65 2.29
CA TRP A 76 4.99 -27.32 3.54
C TRP A 76 4.04 -26.69 4.55
N ALA A 77 3.94 -27.27 5.74
CA ALA A 77 3.26 -26.70 6.91
C ALA A 77 4.29 -26.44 8.01
N PRO A 78 4.25 -25.27 8.69
CA PRO A 78 5.13 -25.02 9.82
C PRO A 78 4.82 -26.03 10.95
N PRO A 79 5.85 -26.56 11.65
CA PRO A 79 5.62 -27.42 12.80
C PRO A 79 4.84 -26.65 13.88
N PRO A 80 3.98 -27.33 14.67
CA PRO A 80 3.25 -26.68 15.74
C PRO A 80 4.22 -25.99 16.68
N THR A 81 4.01 -24.70 16.92
CA THR A 81 4.79 -23.95 17.91
C THR A 81 4.21 -24.29 19.28
N SER A 82 4.98 -25.04 20.08
CA SER A 82 4.68 -25.28 21.49
C SER A 82 4.72 -24.01 22.33
#